data_AF-A0A536ZB19-F1
#
_entry.id   AF-A0A536ZB19-F1
#
_cell.length_a   1.000
_cell.length_b   1.000
_cell.length_c   1.000
_cell.angle_alpha   90.00
_cell.angle_beta   90.00
_cell.angle_gamma   90.00
#
_symmetry.space_group_name_H-M   'P 1'
#
loop_
_entity.id
_entity.type
_entity.pdbx_description
1 polymer ?
#
loop_
_entity_poly.entity_id
_entity_poly.type
_entity_poly.pdbx_seq_one_letter_code
_entity_poly.pdbx_strand_id
1 'polypeptide(L)'
;MAARILVIGNRNYSSWSLRPWLFMKQNAITFEEVRIPLYQAGSKERLLRYSPSGKVPVLIEGETCVWDSLAILEYLAEAHPGVQGWPADPVARAT
;
A
#
# COMPACT_ATOMS: atom_id res chain seq x y z
N MET A 1 15.85 -2.45 11.09
CA MET A 1 14.72 -2.59 10.16
C MET A 1 14.21 -1.19 9.88
N ALA A 2 14.06 -0.80 8.61
CA ALA A 2 13.54 0.52 8.27
C ALA A 2 12.10 0.65 8.76
N ALA A 3 11.73 1.82 9.27
CA ALA A 3 10.34 2.11 9.62
C ALA A 3 9.52 2.12 8.32
N ARG A 4 8.47 1.30 8.26
CA ARG A 4 7.58 1.17 7.11
C ARG A 4 6.18 1.63 7.51
N ILE A 5 5.65 2.60 6.79
CA ILE A 5 4.33 3.19 7.05
C ILE A 5 3.43 2.92 5.85
N LEU A 6 2.25 2.33 6.10
CA LEU A 6 1.19 2.22 5.10
C LEU A 6 0.06 3.18 5.45
N VAL A 7 -0.13 4.19 4.60
CA VAL A 7 -1.22 5.15 4.70
C VAL A 7 -2.41 4.62 3.92
N ILE A 8 -3.53 4.43 4.60
CA ILE A 8 -4.75 3.86 4.04
C ILE A 8 -5.98 4.73 4.27
N GLY A 9 -6.97 4.57 3.38
CA GLY A 9 -8.33 5.02 3.60
C GLY A 9 -9.11 4.11 4.53
N ASN A 10 -10.43 4.31 4.60
CA ASN A 10 -11.32 3.35 5.25
C ASN A 10 -11.26 1.99 4.52
N ARG A 11 -10.89 0.91 5.21
CA ARG A 11 -10.72 -0.43 4.60
C ARG A 11 -11.97 -0.98 3.93
N ASN A 12 -13.15 -0.62 4.42
CA ASN A 12 -14.45 -1.04 3.89
C ASN A 12 -14.93 -0.21 2.68
N TYR A 13 -14.33 0.96 2.42
CA TYR A 13 -14.72 1.84 1.31
C TYR A 13 -13.63 2.00 0.24
N SER A 14 -12.38 1.65 0.55
CA SER A 14 -11.25 1.74 -0.37
C SER A 14 -10.66 0.36 -0.62
N SER A 15 -11.14 -0.33 -1.65
CA SER A 15 -10.53 -1.58 -2.12
C SER A 15 -9.06 -1.40 -2.49
N TRP A 16 -8.69 -0.23 -3.03
CA TRP A 16 -7.30 0.16 -3.29
C TRP A 16 -6.43 0.11 -2.05
N SER A 17 -6.93 0.60 -0.91
CA SER A 17 -6.21 0.55 0.37
C SER A 17 -6.16 -0.87 0.95
N LEU A 18 -7.22 -1.66 0.73
CA LEU A 18 -7.32 -3.01 1.27
C LEU A 18 -6.29 -3.95 0.63
N ARG A 19 -6.00 -3.81 -0.67
CA ARG A 19 -5.05 -4.67 -1.40
C ARG A 19 -3.66 -4.76 -0.74
N PRO A 20 -2.88 -3.66 -0.59
CA PRO A 20 -1.56 -3.74 0.03
C PRO A 20 -1.68 -4.08 1.52
N TRP A 21 -2.74 -3.65 2.21
CA TRP A 21 -2.94 -4.00 3.61
C TRP A 21 -3.09 -5.52 3.80
N LEU A 22 -3.94 -6.18 3.01
CA LEU A 22 -4.12 -7.63 3.05
C LEU A 22 -2.84 -8.36 2.68
N PHE A 23 -2.18 -7.93 1.62
CA PHE A 23 -0.91 -8.51 1.18
C PHE A 23 0.13 -8.51 2.30
N MET A 24 0.33 -7.36 2.96
CA MET A 24 1.29 -7.25 4.05
C MET A 24 0.88 -8.08 5.27
N LYS A 25 -0.42 -8.11 5.62
CA LYS A 25 -0.92 -8.93 6.73
C LYS A 25 -0.77 -10.42 6.46
N GLN A 26 -1.13 -10.90 5.27
CA GLN A 26 -1.06 -12.32 4.90
C GLN A 26 0.38 -12.82 4.87
N ASN A 27 1.32 -11.97 4.46
CA ASN A 27 2.75 -12.31 4.39
C ASN A 27 3.53 -11.93 5.66
N ALA A 28 2.85 -11.59 6.75
CA ALA A 28 3.46 -11.18 8.02
C ALA A 28 4.52 -10.05 7.89
N ILE A 29 4.38 -9.19 6.87
CA ILE A 29 5.22 -8.01 6.70
C ILE A 29 4.81 -6.98 7.75
N THR A 30 5.77 -6.55 8.57
CA THR A 30 5.51 -5.55 9.62
C THR A 30 5.45 -4.15 9.04
N PHE A 31 4.45 -3.37 9.48
CA PHE A 31 4.25 -1.97 9.11
C PHE A 31 3.46 -1.22 10.18
N GLU A 32 3.71 0.08 10.26
CA GLU A 32 2.84 1.04 10.95
C GLU A 32 1.69 1.42 10.02
N GLU A 33 0.47 1.40 10.56
CA GLU A 33 -0.72 1.78 9.80
C GLU A 33 -1.17 3.20 10.17
N VAL A 34 -1.26 4.07 9.16
CA VAL A 34 -1.89 5.37 9.30
C VAL A 34 -3.21 5.36 8.54
N ARG A 35 -4.33 5.40 9.26
CA ARG A 35 -5.65 5.45 8.64
C ARG A 35 -6.19 6.87 8.57
N ILE A 36 -6.48 7.34 7.36
CA ILE A 36 -7.13 8.62 7.10
C ILE A 36 -8.54 8.34 6.57
N PRO A 37 -9.60 8.65 7.34
CA PRO A 37 -10.96 8.56 6.83
C PRO A 37 -11.14 9.40 5.56
N LEU A 38 -11.67 8.80 4.51
CA LEU A 38 -11.99 9.45 3.24
C LEU A 38 -13.37 10.12 3.32
N TYR A 39 -13.64 11.02 2.37
CA TYR A 39 -14.92 11.72 2.24
C TYR A 39 -15.30 12.58 3.45
N GLN A 40 -14.30 13.10 4.17
CA GLN A 40 -14.47 14.08 5.24
C GLN A 40 -13.72 15.37 4.87
N ALA A 41 -14.17 16.50 5.43
CA ALA A 41 -13.45 17.75 5.32
C ALA A 41 -12.02 17.60 5.89
N GLY A 42 -11.03 18.17 5.20
CA GLY A 42 -9.62 18.07 5.62
C GLY A 42 -8.91 16.78 5.20
N SER A 43 -9.61 15.78 4.64
CA SER A 43 -8.96 14.50 4.29
C SER A 43 -7.92 14.66 3.19
N LYS A 44 -8.17 15.51 2.19
CA LYS A 44 -7.23 15.73 1.09
C LYS A 44 -5.95 16.39 1.58
N GLU A 45 -6.06 17.39 2.44
CA GLU A 45 -4.96 18.14 3.04
C GLU A 45 -4.10 17.24 3.91
N ARG A 46 -4.71 16.32 4.68
CA ARG A 46 -3.97 15.30 5.44
C ARG A 46 -3.22 14.35 4.51
N LEU A 47 -3.85 13.88 3.43
CA LEU A 47 -3.22 12.97 2.47
C LEU A 47 -2.04 13.59 1.73
N LEU A 48 -2.13 14.88 1.40
CA LEU A 48 -1.05 15.61 0.74
C LEU A 48 0.22 15.71 1.60
N ARG A 49 0.14 15.48 2.92
CA ARG A 49 1.33 15.38 3.79
C ARG A 49 2.12 14.10 3.59
N TYR A 50 1.52 13.05 3.01
CA TYR A 50 2.14 11.74 2.83
C TYR A 50 2.54 11.47 1.38
N SER A 51 1.81 12.01 0.41
CA SER A 51 2.15 11.86 -1.02
C SER A 51 1.60 13.03 -1.82
N PRO A 52 2.34 13.53 -2.84
CA PRO A 52 1.85 14.58 -3.74
C PRO A 52 0.59 14.18 -4.51
N SER A 53 0.31 12.88 -4.65
CA SER A 53 -0.95 12.40 -5.23
C SER A 53 -2.18 12.84 -4.40
N GLY A 54 -2.01 13.00 -3.09
CA GLY A 54 -3.08 13.22 -2.12
C GLY A 54 -4.17 12.14 -2.22
N LYS A 55 -3.79 10.89 -2.44
CA LYS A 55 -4.66 9.73 -2.59
C LYS A 55 -4.08 8.57 -1.76
N VAL A 56 -4.85 7.49 -1.61
CA VAL A 56 -4.46 6.26 -0.90
C VAL A 56 -4.63 5.05 -1.81
N PRO A 57 -3.87 3.96 -1.59
CA PRO A 57 -2.81 3.78 -0.58
C PRO A 57 -1.51 4.52 -0.89
N VAL A 58 -0.68 4.72 0.15
CA VAL A 58 0.72 5.16 0.03
C VAL A 58 1.57 4.30 0.96
N LEU A 59 2.65 3.73 0.43
CA LEU A 59 3.70 3.08 1.22
C LEU A 59 4.89 4.01 1.34
N ILE A 60 5.40 4.19 2.56
CA ILE A 60 6.62 4.94 2.85
C ILE A 60 7.60 3.98 3.53
N GLU A 61 8.80 3.86 2.95
CA GLU A 61 9.89 3.05 3.47
C GLU A 61 11.23 3.77 3.25
N GLY A 62 11.82 4.28 4.35
CA GLY A 62 13.00 5.13 4.26
C GLY A 62 12.72 6.39 3.43
N GLU A 63 13.49 6.59 2.37
CA GLU A 63 13.31 7.70 1.41
C GLU A 63 12.33 7.36 0.28
N THR A 64 11.87 6.10 0.21
CA THR A 64 10.97 5.64 -0.84
C THR A 64 9.52 5.94 -0.48
N CYS A 65 8.80 6.60 -1.40
CA CYS A 65 7.36 6.82 -1.30
C CYS A 65 6.68 6.22 -2.54
N VAL A 66 5.97 5.12 -2.37
CA VAL A 66 5.23 4.44 -3.46
C VAL A 66 3.74 4.74 -3.32
N TRP A 67 3.17 5.30 -4.38
CA TRP A 67 1.74 5.52 -4.55
C TRP A 67 1.21 4.54 -5.60
N ASP A 68 -0.10 4.25 -5.55
CA ASP A 68 -0.82 3.22 -6.33
C ASP A 68 -0.76 1.80 -5.72
N SER A 69 -1.91 1.14 -5.66
CA SER A 69 -2.00 -0.16 -4.99
C SER A 69 -1.21 -1.27 -5.69
N LEU A 70 -1.15 -1.28 -7.03
CA LEU A 70 -0.42 -2.31 -7.75
C LEU A 70 1.08 -2.06 -7.68
N ALA A 71 1.51 -0.80 -7.81
CA ALA A 71 2.92 -0.43 -7.65
C ALA A 71 3.46 -0.80 -6.25
N ILE A 72 2.65 -0.60 -5.20
CA ILE A 72 3.01 -1.04 -3.84
C ILE A 72 3.15 -2.56 -3.76
N LEU A 73 2.25 -3.33 -4.40
CA LEU A 73 2.32 -4.79 -4.39
C LEU A 73 3.57 -5.31 -5.11
N GLU A 74 3.88 -4.76 -6.29
CA GLU A 74 5.12 -5.12 -7.03
C GLU A 74 6.36 -4.81 -6.18
N TYR A 75 6.44 -3.59 -5.63
CA TYR A 75 7.54 -3.17 -4.77
C TYR A 75 7.74 -4.11 -3.58
N LEU A 76 6.65 -4.48 -2.89
CA LEU A 76 6.73 -5.39 -1.74
C LEU A 76 7.11 -6.82 -2.15
N ALA A 77 6.64 -7.30 -3.31
CA ALA A 77 7.00 -8.62 -3.82
C ALA A 77 8.50 -8.70 -4.17
N GLU A 78 9.07 -7.64 -4.75
CA GLU A 78 10.51 -7.55 -5.05
C GLU A 78 11.35 -7.40 -3.78
N ALA A 79 10.89 -6.61 -2.81
CA ALA A 79 11.62 -6.33 -1.57
C ALA A 79 11.63 -7.50 -0.56
N HIS A 80 10.77 -8.51 -0.73
CA HIS A 80 10.63 -9.64 0.19
C HIS A 80 10.83 -10.99 -0.52
N PRO A 81 12.09 -11.45 -0.69
CA PRO A 81 12.40 -12.75 -1.28
C PRO A 81 11.76 -13.88 -0.46
N GLY A 82 10.76 -14.56 -1.02
CA GLY A 82 9.97 -15.58 -0.35
C GLY A 82 8.48 -15.26 -0.25
N VAL A 83 8.10 -14.01 -0.51
CA VAL A 83 6.71 -13.63 -0.71
C VAL A 83 6.37 -13.78 -2.18
N GLN A 84 5.47 -14.70 -2.51
CA GLN A 84 4.98 -14.84 -3.87
C GLN A 84 3.90 -13.78 -4.13
N GLY A 85 4.31 -12.66 -4.75
CA GLY A 85 3.42 -11.57 -5.14
C GLY A 85 2.40 -11.99 -6.21
N TRP A 86 2.93 -12.44 -7.35
CA TRP A 86 2.16 -12.82 -8.52
C TRP A 86 2.57 -14.20 -9.04
N PRO A 87 1.69 -14.87 -9.80
CA PRO A 87 2.09 -16.03 -10.58
C PRO A 87 3.30 -15.73 -11.48
N ALA A 88 4.23 -16.69 -11.56
CA ALA A 88 5.39 -16.57 -12.45
C ALA A 88 5.01 -16.75 -13.92
N ASP A 89 4.03 -17.61 -14.20
CA ASP A 89 3.49 -17.81 -15.54
C ASP A 89 2.72 -16.55 -16.01
N PRO A 90 3.05 -15.97 -17.18
CA PRO A 90 2.39 -14.75 -17.67
C PRO A 90 0.89 -14.92 -17.94
N VAL A 91 0.46 -16.10 -18.39
CA VAL A 91 -0.97 -16.35 -18.69
C VAL A 91 -1.75 -16.41 -17.39
N ALA A 92 -1.25 -17.13 -16.39
CA ALA A 92 -1.85 -17.21 -15.05
C ALA A 92 -1.89 -15.86 -14.33
N ARG A 93 -0.96 -14.94 -14.64
CA ARG A 93 -0.98 -13.57 -14.10
C ARG A 93 -1.99 -12.67 -14.81
N ALA A 94 -2.28 -12.93 -16.08
CA ALA A 94 -3.13 -12.07 -16.92
C ALA A 94 -4.64 -12.31 -16.75
N THR A 95 -5.04 -13.36 -16.03
CA THR A 95 -6.42 -13.81 -15.83
C THR A 95 -6.85 -13.68 -14.37
#